data_AF-A0A8U0HSH3-F1
#
_entry.id   AF-A0A8U0HSH3-F1
#
_cell.length_a   1.000
_cell.length_b   1.000
_cell.length_c   1.000
_cell.angle_alpha   90.00
_cell.angle_beta   90.00
_cell.angle_gamma   90.00
#
_symmetry.space_group_name_H-M   'P 1'
#
loop_
_entity.id
_entity.type
_entity.pdbx_description
1 polymer ?
#
loop_
_entity_poly.entity_id
_entity_poly.type
_entity_poly.pdbx_seq_one_letter_code
_entity_poly.pdbx_strand_id
1 'polypeptide(L)' 'MTRYECAGCGQLADFADAHGETVHRDCPVCEAPTHWEVAFTDDRAGVSF' A
#
# COMPACT_ATOMS: atom_id res chain seq x y z
N MET A 1 0.01 8.59 -6.20
CA MET A 1 0.85 7.51 -5.66
C MET A 1 -0.01 6.64 -4.78
N THR A 2 -0.03 5.31 -5.00
CA THR A 2 -0.93 4.41 -4.27
C THR A 2 -0.27 3.95 -2.96
N ARG A 3 -0.97 4.12 -1.84
CA ARG A 3 -0.55 3.63 -0.53
C ARG A 3 -1.27 2.33 -0.23
N TYR A 4 -0.53 1.34 0.24
CA TYR A 4 -1.03 0.04 0.62
C TYR A 4 -0.94 -0.15 2.14
N GLU A 5 -1.90 -0.87 2.71
CA GLU A 5 -1.94 -1.26 4.11
C GLU A 5 -1.84 -2.79 4.24
N CYS A 6 -1.00 -3.25 5.16
CA CYS A 6 -0.85 -4.65 5.47
C CYS A 6 -2.04 -5.15 6.30
N ALA A 7 -2.80 -6.10 5.76
CA ALA A 7 -3.99 -6.66 6.42
C ALA A 7 -3.70 -7.35 7.77
N GLY A 8 -2.44 -7.75 8.01
CA GLY A 8 -2.04 -8.44 9.25
C GLY A 8 -1.69 -7.52 10.42
N CYS A 9 -1.20 -6.29 10.17
CA CYS A 9 -0.68 -5.42 11.23
C CYS A 9 -1.00 -3.93 11.05
N GLY A 10 -1.66 -3.55 9.95
CA GLY A 10 -1.99 -2.15 9.65
C GLY A 10 -0.80 -1.30 9.20
N GLN A 11 0.36 -1.92 8.91
CA GLN A 11 1.52 -1.18 8.42
C GLN A 11 1.23 -0.57 7.04
N LEU A 12 1.64 0.68 6.83
CA LEU A 12 1.45 1.38 5.57
C LEU A 12 2.75 1.38 4.75
N ALA A 13 2.68 0.95 3.50
CA ALA A 13 3.79 0.99 2.57
C ALA A 13 3.37 1.56 1.21
N ASP A 14 4.36 2.00 0.46
CA ASP A 14 4.21 2.40 -0.92
C ASP A 14 4.97 1.41 -1.82
N PHE A 15 4.29 0.93 -2.84
CA PHE A 15 4.84 -0.01 -3.80
C PHE A 15 4.75 0.63 -5.19
N ALA A 16 5.89 1.10 -5.71
CA ALA A 16 5.95 1.82 -6.99
C ALA A 16 5.65 0.91 -8.19
N ASP A 17 5.94 -0.38 -8.05
CA ASP A 17 5.76 -1.45 -9.04
C ASP A 17 4.51 -2.32 -8.78
N ALA A 18 3.71 -1.99 -7.76
CA ALA A 18 2.42 -2.62 -7.54
C ALA A 18 1.37 -2.06 -8.50
N HIS A 19 0.73 -2.95 -9.24
CA HIS A 19 -0.42 -2.64 -10.08
C HIS A 19 -1.60 -3.49 -9.63
N GLY A 20 -2.60 -2.85 -9.02
CA GLY A 20 -3.84 -3.51 -8.57
C GLY A 20 -4.29 -3.11 -7.17
N GLU A 21 -5.46 -3.60 -6.79
CA GLU A 21 -6.14 -3.32 -5.52
C GLU A 21 -5.54 -4.12 -4.34
N THR A 22 -4.85 -5.22 -4.64
CA THR A 22 -4.23 -6.09 -3.64
C THR A 22 -2.91 -6.63 -4.15
N VAL A 23 -1.88 -6.65 -3.30
CA VAL A 23 -0.58 -7.26 -3.60
C VAL A 23 -0.10 -8.14 -2.46
N HIS A 24 0.77 -9.10 -2.80
CA HIS A 24 1.27 -10.09 -1.85
C HIS A 24 2.78 -9.92 -1.71
N ARG A 25 3.23 -9.31 -0.60
CA ARG A 25 4.63 -8.91 -0.36
C ARG A 25 5.00 -9.14 1.11
N ASP A 26 6.30 -9.32 1.37
CA ASP A 26 6.81 -9.41 2.74
C ASP A 26 6.57 -8.12 3.52
N CYS A 27 6.03 -8.27 4.73
CA CYS A 27 5.88 -7.17 5.66
C CYS A 27 7.05 -7.12 6.64
N PRO A 28 7.76 -5.99 6.73
CA PRO A 28 8.89 -5.86 7.65
C PRO A 28 8.46 -5.88 9.13
N VAL A 29 7.18 -5.69 9.41
CA VAL A 29 6.62 -5.77 10.78
C VAL A 29 6.22 -7.19 11.13
N CYS A 30 5.59 -7.91 10.19
CA CYS A 30 5.20 -9.30 10.40
C CYS A 30 6.35 -10.29 10.14
N GLU A 31 7.43 -9.84 9.52
CA GLU A 31 8.57 -10.64 9.07
C GLU A 31 8.15 -11.85 8.22
N ALA A 32 7.07 -11.70 7.47
CA ALA A 32 6.44 -12.75 6.69
C ALA A 32 5.70 -12.18 5.46
N PRO A 33 5.40 -13.01 4.45
CA PRO A 33 4.56 -12.63 3.33
C PRO A 33 3.13 -12.31 3.80
N THR A 34 2.63 -11.13 3.47
CA THR A 34 1.28 -10.69 3.84
C THR A 34 0.50 -10.13 2.65
N HIS A 35 -0.82 -10.09 2.81
CA HIS A 35 -1.69 -9.33 1.91
C HIS A 35 -1.59 -7.84 2.22
N TRP A 36 -1.46 -7.07 1.16
CA TRP A 36 -1.43 -5.63 1.18
C TRP A 36 -2.56 -5.11 0.32
N GLU A 37 -3.44 -4.30 0.89
CA GLU A 37 -4.63 -3.76 0.25
C GLU A 37 -4.46 -2.27 0.03
N VAL A 38 -5.06 -1.70 -1.02
CA VAL A 38 -5.00 -0.25 -1.23
C VAL A 38 -5.72 0.46 -0.09
N ALA A 39 -4.95 1.22 0.70
CA ALA A 39 -5.49 2.05 1.77
C ALA A 39 -6.10 3.32 1.19
N PHE A 40 -5.33 3.97 0.30
CA PHE A 40 -5.77 5.14 -0.44
C PHE A 40 -4.85 5.37 -1.65
N THR A 41 -5.44 5.90 -2.72
CA THR A 41 -4.69 6.41 -3.86
C THR A 41 -4.54 7.91 -3.70
N ASP A 42 -3.32 8.38 -3.41
CA ASP A 42 -3.03 9.82 -3.37
C ASP A 42 -3.04 10.34 -4.80
N ASP A 43 -4.18 10.87 -5.22
CA ASP A 43 -4.35 11.62 -6.46
C ASP A 43 -4.03 13.10 -6.19
N ARG A 44 -2.76 13.42 -5.92
CA ARG A 44 -2.27 14.80 -5.97
C ARG A 44 -2.15 15.28 -7.42
N ALA A 45 -3.25 15.22 -8.14
CA ALA A 45 -3.50 15.98 -9.36
C ALA A 45 -4.75 16.85 -9.15
N GLY A 46 -4.80 17.68 -8.10
CA GLY A 46 -6.05 18.39 -7.84
C GLY A 46 -6.14 19.36 -6.67
N VAL A 47 -5.04 19.97 -6.21
CA VAL A 47 -5.17 21.21 -5.41
C VAL A 47 -4.36 22.32 -6.08
N SER A 48 -4.97 22.95 -7.07
CA SER A 48 -4.57 24.29 -7.48
C SER A 48 -4.93 25.25 -6.34
N PHE A 49 -3.93 25.85 -5.70
CA PHE A 49 -4.12 26.97 -4.78
C PHE A 49 -4.31 28.28 -5.55
#